data_AF-A0A7X9FD94-F1
#
_entry.id   AF-A0A7X9FD94-F1
#
_cell.length_a   1.000
_cell.length_b   1.000
_cell.length_c   1.000
_cell.angle_alpha   90.00
_cell.angle_beta   90.00
_cell.angle_gamma   90.00
#
_symmetry.space_group_name_H-M   'P 1'
#
loop_
_entity.id
_entity.type
_entity.pdbx_description
1 polymer ?
#
loop_
_entity_poly.entity_id
_entity_poly.type
_entity_poly.pdbx_seq_one_letter_code
_entity_poly.pdbx_strand_id
1 'polypeptide(L)'
;MAMSKGCTIALVVFAIFVLLLIIGIVVVWINKDKIAEASLEYMTKAAEKEITANLPPGYTPESVHSIIEAFKDGVKSKDIDPQEISRIATAFQVAIKDKTIDQEEGAHVLELIVEALPPGTIPADSTRSVVPALDSLPVVPDSL
;
A
#
# COMPACT_ATOMS: atom_id res chain seq x y z
N MET A 1 -43.16 -7.15 34.85
CA MET A 1 -42.74 -6.64 33.53
C MET A 1 -42.28 -7.83 32.71
N ALA A 2 -43.11 -8.32 31.79
CA ALA A 2 -42.75 -9.44 30.93
C ALA A 2 -41.94 -8.90 29.74
N MET A 3 -40.63 -9.19 29.69
CA MET A 3 -39.81 -8.85 28.53
C MET A 3 -40.32 -9.64 27.32
N SER A 4 -40.55 -8.95 26.20
CA SER A 4 -40.97 -9.59 24.97
C SER A 4 -39.85 -10.52 24.49
N LYS A 5 -40.23 -11.70 23.98
CA LYS A 5 -39.29 -12.73 23.51
C LYS A 5 -38.31 -12.21 22.45
N GLY A 6 -38.66 -11.12 21.76
CA GLY A 6 -37.80 -10.45 20.78
C GLY A 6 -36.58 -9.74 21.39
N CYS A 7 -36.69 -9.18 22.59
CA CYS A 7 -35.57 -8.51 23.26
C CYS A 7 -34.51 -9.53 23.71
N THR A 8 -34.94 -10.70 24.20
CA THR A 8 -34.04 -11.77 24.62
C THR A 8 -33.28 -12.37 23.42
N ILE A 9 -33.95 -12.58 22.29
CA ILE A 9 -33.31 -13.09 21.07
C ILE A 9 -32.29 -12.09 20.52
N ALA A 10 -32.62 -10.79 20.50
CA ALA A 10 -31.68 -9.76 20.05
C ALA A 10 -30.41 -9.69 20.91
N LEU A 11 -30.54 -9.82 22.24
CA LEU A 11 -29.40 -9.88 23.16
C LEU A 11 -28.50 -11.10 22.92
N VAL A 12 -29.10 -12.27 22.66
CA VAL A 12 -28.35 -13.50 22.37
C VAL A 12 -27.59 -13.38 21.05
N VAL A 13 -28.24 -12.87 19.99
CA VAL A 13 -27.59 -12.64 18.69
C VAL A 13 -26.46 -11.63 18.82
N PHE A 14 -26.67 -10.53 19.56
CA PHE A 14 -25.64 -9.55 19.82
C PHE A 14 -24.46 -10.14 20.60
N ALA A 15 -24.71 -10.94 21.63
CA ALA A 15 -23.66 -11.60 22.41
C ALA A 15 -22.83 -12.56 21.55
N ILE A 16 -23.46 -13.32 20.66
CA ILE A 16 -22.75 -14.19 19.69
C ILE A 16 -21.92 -13.34 18.72
N PHE A 17 -22.46 -12.22 18.24
CA PHE A 17 -21.74 -11.34 17.32
C PHE A 17 -20.50 -10.72 17.98
N VAL A 18 -20.62 -10.26 19.23
CA VAL A 18 -19.49 -9.76 20.03
C VAL A 18 -18.45 -10.85 20.25
N LEU A 19 -18.88 -12.09 20.55
CA LEU A 19 -17.97 -13.22 20.71
C LEU A 19 -17.17 -13.49 19.42
N LEU A 20 -17.83 -13.48 18.25
CA LEU A 20 -17.15 -13.64 16.96
C LEU A 20 -16.16 -12.51 16.68
N LEU A 21 -16.50 -11.27 17.05
CA LEU A 21 -15.62 -10.12 16.90
C LEU A 21 -14.34 -10.28 17.76
N ILE A 22 -14.49 -10.73 19.01
CA ILE A 22 -13.35 -11.01 19.91
C ILE A 22 -12.45 -12.11 19.34
N ILE A 23 -13.04 -13.22 18.88
CA ILE A 23 -12.28 -14.31 18.24
C ILE A 23 -11.53 -13.78 17.01
N GLY A 24 -12.19 -12.97 16.18
CA GLY A 24 -11.58 -12.31 15.03
C GLY A 24 -10.37 -11.46 15.42
N ILE A 25 -10.50 -10.61 16.46
CA ILE A 25 -9.39 -9.78 16.97
C ILE A 25 -8.24 -10.67 17.44
N VAL A 26 -8.50 -11.74 18.20
CA VAL A 26 -7.46 -12.63 18.72
C VAL A 26 -6.73 -13.36 17.58
N VAL A 27 -7.45 -13.85 16.58
CA VAL A 27 -6.85 -14.50 15.41
C VAL A 27 -5.99 -13.52 14.62
N VAL A 28 -6.46 -12.28 14.44
CA VAL A 28 -5.67 -11.20 13.84
C VAL A 28 -4.46 -10.90 14.71
N TRP A 29 -4.57 -10.93 16.03
CA TRP A 29 -3.48 -10.62 16.94
C TRP A 29 -2.35 -11.65 16.94
N ILE A 30 -2.68 -12.93 16.76
CA ILE A 30 -1.70 -14.02 16.68
C ILE A 30 -1.04 -14.07 15.30
N ASN A 31 -1.77 -13.70 14.24
CA ASN A 31 -1.29 -13.78 12.85
C ASN A 31 -1.01 -12.41 12.22
N LYS A 32 -0.77 -11.36 13.01
CA LYS A 32 -0.59 -9.98 12.52
C LYS A 32 0.43 -9.92 11.39
N ASP A 33 1.57 -10.57 11.59
CA ASP A 33 2.68 -10.55 10.63
C ASP A 33 2.28 -11.24 9.32
N LYS A 34 1.64 -12.41 9.40
CA LYS A 34 1.17 -13.16 8.22
C LYS A 34 0.06 -12.45 7.46
N ILE A 35 -0.85 -11.78 8.18
CA ILE A 35 -1.95 -11.02 7.59
C ILE A 35 -1.40 -9.75 6.94
N ALA A 36 -0.47 -9.05 7.59
CA ALA A 36 0.22 -7.90 7.03
C ALA A 36 0.95 -8.30 5.75
N GLU A 37 1.74 -9.37 5.77
CA GLU A 37 2.43 -9.91 4.58
C GLU A 37 1.46 -10.27 3.45
N ALA A 38 0.38 -10.99 3.74
CA ALA A 38 -0.60 -11.38 2.74
C ALA A 38 -1.35 -10.17 2.17
N SER A 39 -1.68 -9.19 3.01
CA SER A 39 -2.32 -7.95 2.58
C SER A 39 -1.38 -7.11 1.72
N LEU A 40 -0.10 -7.04 2.10
CA LEU A 40 0.93 -6.33 1.35
C LEU A 40 1.15 -6.99 0.00
N GLU A 41 1.21 -8.33 -0.05
CA GLU A 41 1.36 -9.07 -1.32
C GLU A 41 0.17 -8.85 -2.25
N TYR A 42 -1.06 -8.82 -1.71
CA TYR A 42 -2.24 -8.55 -2.52
C TYR A 42 -2.27 -7.11 -3.03
N MET A 43 -1.99 -6.13 -2.17
CA MET A 43 -1.95 -4.71 -2.55
C MET A 43 -0.83 -4.43 -3.55
N THR A 44 0.37 -4.97 -3.33
CA THR A 44 1.51 -4.78 -4.23
C THR A 44 1.29 -5.45 -5.58
N LYS A 45 0.69 -6.64 -5.65
CA LYS A 45 0.32 -7.27 -6.94
C LYS A 45 -0.76 -6.49 -7.68
N ALA A 46 -1.74 -5.94 -6.96
CA ALA A 46 -2.75 -5.08 -7.57
C ALA A 46 -2.11 -3.78 -8.10
N ALA A 47 -1.26 -3.15 -7.29
CA ALA A 47 -0.48 -1.96 -7.65
C ALA A 47 0.36 -2.20 -8.91
N GLU A 48 1.14 -3.28 -8.90
CA GLU A 48 1.99 -3.67 -10.01
C GLU A 48 1.18 -3.84 -11.28
N LYS A 49 0.03 -4.53 -11.21
CA LYS A 49 -0.84 -4.74 -12.37
C LYS A 49 -1.44 -3.44 -12.93
N GLU A 50 -1.90 -2.54 -12.06
CA GLU A 50 -2.50 -1.27 -12.49
C GLU A 50 -1.43 -0.30 -13.03
N ILE A 51 -0.28 -0.20 -12.34
CA ILE A 51 0.85 0.64 -12.77
C ILE A 51 1.47 0.11 -14.07
N THR A 52 1.57 -1.22 -14.24
CA THR A 52 2.05 -1.80 -15.51
C THR A 52 1.03 -1.65 -16.64
N ALA A 53 -0.26 -1.54 -16.33
CA ALA A 53 -1.29 -1.23 -17.33
C ALA A 53 -1.20 0.23 -17.82
N ASN A 54 -0.86 1.16 -16.92
CA ASN A 54 -0.65 2.58 -17.21
C ASN A 54 0.77 3.02 -16.87
N LEU A 55 1.75 2.49 -17.59
CA LEU A 55 3.16 2.72 -17.29
C LEU A 55 3.50 4.22 -17.24
N PRO A 56 4.02 4.71 -16.10
CA PRO A 56 4.49 6.08 -16.02
C PRO A 56 5.67 6.30 -16.98
N PRO A 57 5.78 7.50 -17.56
CA PRO A 57 6.87 7.82 -18.47
C PRO A 57 8.21 7.67 -17.75
N GLY A 58 9.16 6.98 -18.39
CA GLY A 58 10.47 6.69 -17.78
C GLY A 58 10.50 5.46 -16.88
N TYR A 59 9.45 4.65 -16.82
CA TYR A 59 9.49 3.34 -16.16
C TYR A 59 9.28 2.21 -17.16
N THR A 60 9.97 1.08 -16.93
CA THR A 60 9.71 -0.20 -17.62
C THR A 60 8.97 -1.16 -16.68
N PRO A 61 8.22 -2.14 -17.20
CA PRO A 61 7.56 -3.15 -16.36
C PRO A 61 8.54 -3.84 -15.38
N GLU A 62 9.76 -4.11 -15.83
CA GLU A 62 10.81 -4.75 -15.03
C GLU A 62 11.29 -3.83 -13.91
N SER A 63 11.41 -2.52 -14.17
CA SER A 63 11.77 -1.54 -13.14
C SER A 63 10.69 -1.43 -12.07
N VAL A 64 9.41 -1.39 -12.47
CA VAL A 64 8.26 -1.36 -11.54
C VAL A 64 8.24 -2.61 -10.69
N HIS A 65 8.40 -3.79 -11.31
CA HIS A 65 8.49 -5.06 -10.60
C HIS A 65 9.63 -5.05 -9.57
N SER A 66 10.83 -4.63 -9.97
CA SER A 66 12.01 -4.59 -9.10
C SER A 66 11.83 -3.64 -7.92
N ILE A 67 11.23 -2.47 -8.13
CA ILE A 67 10.95 -1.48 -7.07
C ILE A 67 9.93 -2.06 -6.07
N ILE A 68 8.85 -2.67 -6.57
CA ILE A 68 7.81 -3.27 -5.74
C ILE A 68 8.35 -4.48 -4.97
N GLU A 69 9.19 -5.30 -5.59
CA GLU A 69 9.83 -6.44 -4.92
C GLU A 69 10.79 -5.98 -3.82
N ALA A 70 11.65 -4.99 -4.11
CA ALA A 70 12.54 -4.40 -3.12
C ALA A 70 11.76 -3.79 -1.94
N PHE A 71 10.63 -3.13 -2.21
CA PHE A 71 9.72 -2.65 -1.18
C PHE A 71 9.17 -3.77 -0.30
N LYS A 72 8.64 -4.84 -0.92
CA LYS A 72 8.12 -6.00 -0.18
C LYS A 72 9.18 -6.62 0.73
N ASP A 73 10.40 -6.74 0.22
CA ASP A 73 11.51 -7.29 0.98
C ASP A 73 11.92 -6.36 2.11
N GLY A 74 12.00 -5.04 1.86
CA GLY A 74 12.28 -4.03 2.88
C GLY A 74 11.23 -3.96 3.99
N VAL A 75 9.95 -4.17 3.66
CA VAL A 75 8.87 -4.28 4.67
C VAL A 75 9.04 -5.56 5.51
N LYS A 76 9.37 -6.69 4.88
CA LYS A 76 9.56 -7.98 5.56
C LYS A 76 10.78 -7.98 6.48
N SER A 77 11.89 -7.39 6.03
CA SER A 77 13.10 -7.22 6.84
C SER A 77 12.96 -6.17 7.93
N LYS A 78 11.89 -5.36 7.89
CA LYS A 78 11.67 -4.20 8.77
C LYS A 78 12.73 -3.12 8.60
N ASP A 79 13.30 -3.02 7.40
CA ASP A 79 14.27 -1.98 7.05
C ASP A 79 13.59 -0.65 6.67
N ILE A 80 12.29 -0.68 6.38
CA ILE A 80 11.49 0.50 6.07
C ILE A 80 10.77 0.98 7.32
N ASP A 81 10.81 2.28 7.58
CA ASP A 81 10.11 2.89 8.72
C ASP A 81 8.58 2.69 8.61
N PRO A 82 7.90 2.27 9.68
CA PRO A 82 6.44 2.09 9.67
C PRO A 82 5.64 3.33 9.23
N GLN A 83 6.13 4.54 9.49
CA GLN A 83 5.49 5.78 9.04
C GLN A 83 5.58 5.93 7.51
N GLU A 84 6.71 5.57 6.91
CA GLU A 84 6.85 5.58 5.44
C GLU A 84 5.94 4.54 4.79
N ILE A 85 5.84 3.34 5.37
CA ILE A 85 4.86 2.32 4.91
C ILE A 85 3.43 2.89 4.95
N SER A 86 3.07 3.59 6.03
CA SER A 86 1.75 4.23 6.15
C SER A 86 1.55 5.36 5.13
N ARG A 87 2.59 6.15 4.83
CA ARG A 87 2.55 7.23 3.84
C ARG A 87 2.33 6.65 2.44
N ILE A 88 3.08 5.62 2.06
CA ILE A 88 2.93 4.90 0.79
C ILE A 88 1.54 4.26 0.67
N ALA A 89 1.07 3.58 1.73
CA ALA A 89 -0.25 2.96 1.73
C ALA A 89 -1.36 4.00 1.57
N THR A 90 -1.20 5.20 2.15
CA THR A 90 -2.16 6.30 1.99
C THR A 90 -2.14 6.84 0.56
N ALA A 91 -0.96 7.08 -0.02
CA ALA A 91 -0.84 7.50 -1.41
C ALA A 91 -1.49 6.49 -2.36
N PHE A 92 -1.26 5.20 -2.14
CA PHE A 92 -1.89 4.13 -2.90
C PHE A 92 -3.41 4.13 -2.75
N GLN A 93 -3.94 4.28 -1.53
CA GLN A 93 -5.39 4.36 -1.29
C GLN A 93 -6.03 5.57 -1.98
N VAL A 94 -5.32 6.69 -2.07
CA VAL A 94 -5.78 7.88 -2.80
C VAL A 94 -5.80 7.60 -4.30
N ALA A 95 -4.74 7.02 -4.85
CA ALA A 95 -4.61 6.69 -6.28
C ALA A 95 -5.62 5.63 -6.76
N ILE A 96 -6.08 4.71 -5.89
CA ILE A 96 -7.11 3.72 -6.28
C ILE A 96 -8.53 4.20 -6.05
N LYS A 97 -8.73 5.39 -5.47
CA LYS A 97 -10.05 5.86 -5.03
C LYS A 97 -11.00 6.12 -6.20
N ASP A 98 -10.46 6.58 -7.31
CA ASP A 98 -11.16 6.78 -8.58
C ASP A 98 -11.22 5.50 -9.45
N LYS A 99 -10.64 4.39 -8.94
CA LYS A 99 -10.54 3.04 -9.53
C LYS A 99 -9.55 2.91 -10.67
N THR A 100 -8.75 3.92 -10.97
CA THR A 100 -7.77 3.87 -12.05
C THR A 100 -6.53 4.64 -11.65
N ILE A 101 -5.40 3.94 -11.53
CA ILE A 101 -4.12 4.62 -11.29
C ILE A 101 -3.67 5.23 -12.61
N ASP A 102 -3.60 6.57 -12.65
CA ASP A 102 -3.02 7.28 -13.78
C ASP A 102 -1.48 7.28 -13.75
N GLN A 103 -0.86 7.80 -14.81
CA GLN A 103 0.60 7.82 -14.92
C GLN A 103 1.28 8.71 -13.88
N GLU A 104 0.64 9.82 -13.48
CA GLU A 104 1.20 10.76 -12.50
C GLU A 104 1.13 10.17 -11.09
N GLU A 105 0.00 9.57 -10.75
CA GLU A 105 -0.22 8.86 -9.50
C GLU A 105 0.68 7.63 -9.37
N GLY A 106 0.81 6.84 -10.44
CA GLY A 106 1.71 5.70 -10.50
C GLY A 106 3.17 6.10 -10.30
N ALA A 107 3.61 7.19 -10.93
CA ALA A 107 4.95 7.75 -10.73
C ALA A 107 5.16 8.22 -9.29
N HIS A 108 4.18 8.93 -8.71
CA HIS A 108 4.27 9.44 -7.35
C HIS A 108 4.35 8.30 -6.31
N VAL A 109 3.55 7.24 -6.47
CA VAL A 109 3.62 6.07 -5.58
C VAL A 109 4.98 5.38 -5.68
N LEU A 110 5.51 5.20 -6.89
CA LEU A 110 6.84 4.61 -7.08
C LEU A 110 7.95 5.46 -6.48
N GLU A 111 7.87 6.79 -6.63
CA GLU A 111 8.84 7.72 -6.04
C GLU A 111 8.86 7.64 -4.52
N LEU A 112 7.70 7.60 -3.87
CA LEU A 112 7.61 7.41 -2.41
C LEU A 112 8.20 6.07 -1.97
N ILE A 113 8.00 5.01 -2.75
CA ILE A 113 8.61 3.71 -2.46
C ILE A 113 10.14 3.79 -2.55
N VAL A 114 10.66 4.43 -3.59
CA VAL A 114 12.11 4.62 -3.78
C VAL A 114 12.72 5.46 -2.67
N GLU A 115 12.03 6.53 -2.23
CA GLU A 115 12.45 7.41 -1.13
C GLU A 115 12.53 6.64 0.20
N ALA A 116 11.58 5.74 0.45
CA ALA A 116 11.52 4.95 1.68
C ALA A 116 12.52 3.79 1.72
N LEU A 117 13.10 3.42 0.58
CA LEU A 117 14.02 2.30 0.47
C LEU A 117 15.46 2.68 0.88
N PRO A 118 16.20 1.79 1.54
CA PRO A 118 17.61 2.02 1.84
C PRO A 118 18.42 2.21 0.55
N PRO A 119 19.45 3.09 0.55
CA PRO A 119 20.30 3.30 -0.61
C PRO A 119 20.99 2.00 -1.03
N GLY A 120 20.92 1.67 -2.32
CA GLY A 120 21.55 0.47 -2.90
C GLY A 120 20.67 -0.79 -2.94
N THR A 121 19.41 -0.71 -2.51
CA THR A 121 18.43 -1.81 -2.64
C THR A 121 17.90 -1.98 -4.06
N ILE A 122 17.82 -0.88 -4.82
CA ILE A 122 17.37 -0.90 -6.21
C ILE A 122 18.57 -1.17 -7.12
N PRO A 123 18.49 -2.16 -8.05
CA PRO A 123 19.55 -2.40 -9.01
C PRO A 123 19.87 -1.12 -9.80
N ALA A 124 21.15 -0.79 -9.96
CA ALA A 124 21.59 0.44 -10.65
C ALA A 124 21.08 0.53 -12.12
N ASP A 125 20.71 -0.61 -12.71
CA ASP A 125 20.11 -0.67 -14.04
C ASP A 125 18.66 -0.14 -14.04
N SER A 126 17.90 -0.40 -12.97
CA SER A 126 16.53 0.07 -12.78
C SER A 126 16.43 1.58 -12.52
N THR A 127 17.49 2.20 -11.98
CA THR A 127 17.56 3.65 -11.75
C THR A 127 17.84 4.48 -13.01
N ARG A 128 18.33 3.86 -14.10
CA ARG A 128 18.78 4.60 -15.29
C ARG A 128 17.65 5.20 -16.12
N SER A 129 16.41 4.76 -15.88
CA SER A 129 15.21 5.27 -16.54
C SER A 129 14.47 6.36 -15.76
N VAL A 130 14.76 6.51 -14.45
CA VAL A 130 14.01 7.36 -13.51
C VAL A 130 14.42 8.85 -13.58
N VAL A 131 15.62 9.17 -14.09
CA VAL A 131 16.23 10.50 -13.93
C VAL A 131 16.02 11.53 -15.08
N PRO A 132 15.49 11.24 -16.29
CA PRO A 132 15.36 12.31 -17.29
C PRO A 132 14.25 13.33 -17.01
N ALA A 133 13.23 13.00 -16.20
CA ALA A 133 12.01 13.81 -16.11
C ALA A 133 12.10 14.98 -15.13
N LEU A 134 12.88 14.85 -14.04
CA LEU A 134 12.99 15.89 -13.00
C LEU A 134 13.76 17.14 -13.45
N ASP A 135 14.63 17.03 -14.46
CA ASP A 135 15.39 18.18 -14.99
C ASP A 135 14.56 19.03 -15.99
N SER A 136 13.31 18.61 -16.25
CA SER A 136 12.43 19.26 -17.23
C SER A 136 11.14 19.85 -16.66
N LEU A 137 10.89 19.69 -15.35
CA LEU A 137 9.75 20.35 -14.72
C LEU A 137 10.06 21.85 -14.56
N PRO A 138 9.18 22.75 -15.03
CA PRO A 138 9.35 24.18 -14.82
C PRO A 138 9.34 24.43 -13.30
N VAL A 139 10.42 25.01 -12.79
CA VAL A 139 10.50 25.55 -11.43
C VAL A 139 9.28 26.44 -11.23
N VAL A 140 8.33 26.00 -10.40
CA VAL A 140 7.19 26.82 -10.02
C VAL A 140 7.77 28.03 -9.30
N PRO A 141 7.67 29.26 -9.85
CA PRO A 141 8.15 30.43 -9.14
C PRO A 141 7.30 30.59 -7.88
N ASP A 142 7.98 30.77 -6.75
CA ASP A 142 7.37 31.16 -5.47
C ASP A 142 6.62 32.49 -5.65
N SER A 143 5.37 32.45 -6.09
CA SER A 143 4.51 33.61 -6.09
C SER A 143 3.85 33.76 -4.71
N LEU A 144 4.49 34.63 -3.93
CA LEU A 144 3.95 35.66 -3.01
C LEU A 144 2.47 35.60 -2.63
#